data_AF-A0A497T6K4-F1
#
_entry.id   AF-A0A497T6K4-F1
#
_cell.length_a   1.000
_cell.length_b   1.000
_cell.length_c   1.000
_cell.angle_alpha   90.00
_cell.angle_beta   90.00
_cell.angle_gamma   90.00
#
_symmetry.space_group_name_H-M   'P 1'
#
loop_
_entity.id
_entity.type
_entity.pdbx_description
1 polymer ?
#
loop_
_entity_poly.entity_id
_entity_poly.type
_entity_poly.pdbx_seq_one_letter_code
_entity_poly.pdbx_strand_id
1 'polypeptide(L)'
;GRKETDELRGEGTWDMVLKKAKMLKKKGLNPYLRSSFWSGNYKNLTEVMDAGEEIGIPVVFFPRVDKPPLPPGLTRDLFDKALGRKNCIIAMPNFFQYIGKKGRCGAGEERICVFYDKRITPCNLDLDYTLGRIGDDVESIKTNMKVFVENFKTIPAECIGCKNASVCKGSCYVAKAWLGCPLRYNVSVENYIVNYRLDREKVYEKAEMLTDFMRRVLVC
;
A
#
# COMPACT_ATOMS: atom_id res chain seq x y z
N GLY A 1 15.95 -3.50 7.81
CA GLY A 1 15.55 -4.58 6.91
C GLY A 1 15.78 -5.91 7.57
N ARG A 2 17.03 -6.38 7.54
CA ARG A 2 17.43 -7.73 7.97
C ARG A 2 17.02 -8.05 9.41
N LYS A 3 17.45 -7.22 10.38
CA LYS A 3 17.20 -7.44 11.81
C LYS A 3 15.73 -7.70 12.11
N GLU A 4 14.84 -6.78 11.73
CA GLU A 4 13.40 -6.94 11.97
C GLU A 4 12.81 -8.13 11.20
N THR A 5 13.29 -8.41 9.98
CA THR A 5 12.81 -9.55 9.20
C THR A 5 13.14 -10.86 9.90
N ASP A 6 14.38 -11.02 10.34
CA ASP A 6 14.84 -12.24 11.00
C ASP A 6 14.22 -12.39 12.39
N GLU A 7 14.02 -11.28 13.13
CA GLU A 7 13.30 -11.27 14.41
C GLU A 7 11.83 -11.69 14.26
N LEU A 8 11.13 -11.22 13.22
CA LEU A 8 9.68 -11.46 13.05
C LEU A 8 9.36 -12.74 12.28
N ARG A 9 10.26 -13.18 11.39
CA ARG A 9 9.99 -14.26 10.42
C ARG A 9 10.91 -15.48 10.59
N GLY A 10 11.92 -15.38 11.46
CA GLY A 10 12.90 -16.42 11.72
C GLY A 10 14.26 -16.10 11.12
N GLU A 11 15.31 -16.50 11.82
CA GLU A 11 16.71 -16.28 11.44
C GLU A 11 17.00 -16.74 10.00
N GLY A 12 17.72 -15.91 9.25
CA GLY A 12 18.10 -16.18 7.86
C GLY A 12 16.98 -15.97 6.83
N THR A 13 15.79 -15.55 7.25
CA THR A 13 14.67 -15.29 6.33
C THR A 13 15.01 -14.17 5.35
N TRP A 14 15.69 -13.13 5.79
CA TRP A 14 16.11 -12.03 4.92
C TRP A 14 16.92 -12.52 3.72
N ASP A 15 17.99 -13.29 3.97
CA ASP A 15 18.85 -13.82 2.90
C ASP A 15 18.13 -14.80 2.01
N MET A 16 17.29 -15.67 2.60
CA MET A 16 16.47 -16.61 1.84
C MET A 16 15.57 -15.88 0.85
N VAL A 17 14.87 -14.82 1.30
CA VAL A 17 13.94 -14.04 0.46
C VAL A 17 14.69 -13.36 -0.68
N LEU A 18 15.80 -12.67 -0.39
CA LEU A 18 16.59 -11.99 -1.43
C LEU A 18 17.19 -12.97 -2.45
N LYS A 19 17.70 -14.12 -1.97
CA LYS A 19 18.22 -15.19 -2.85
C LYS A 19 17.13 -15.73 -3.77
N LYS A 20 15.92 -16.00 -3.24
CA LYS A 20 14.78 -16.47 -4.05
C LYS A 20 14.31 -15.41 -5.03
N ALA A 21 14.20 -14.15 -4.62
CA ALA A 21 13.81 -13.05 -5.50
C ALA A 21 14.77 -12.92 -6.69
N LYS A 22 16.09 -12.96 -6.45
CA LYS A 22 17.12 -12.97 -7.50
C LYS A 22 17.00 -14.17 -8.43
N MET A 23 16.72 -15.36 -7.90
CA MET A 23 16.49 -16.56 -8.70
C MET A 23 15.25 -16.44 -9.60
N LEU A 24 14.12 -15.94 -9.07
CA LEU A 24 12.90 -15.74 -9.86
C LEU A 24 13.13 -14.77 -11.01
N LYS A 25 13.79 -13.64 -10.75
CA LYS A 25 14.18 -12.69 -11.80
C LYS A 25 15.08 -13.29 -12.87
N LYS A 26 16.09 -14.10 -12.48
CA LYS A 26 16.96 -14.81 -13.44
C LYS A 26 16.18 -15.78 -14.35
N LYS A 27 15.04 -16.30 -13.89
CA LYS A 27 14.14 -17.16 -14.68
C LYS A 27 13.16 -16.35 -15.56
N GLY A 28 13.32 -15.04 -15.68
CA GLY A 28 12.44 -14.19 -16.47
C GLY A 28 11.08 -13.89 -15.82
N LEU A 29 10.91 -14.20 -14.53
CA LEU A 29 9.72 -13.82 -13.78
C LEU A 29 9.86 -12.38 -13.26
N ASN A 30 8.71 -11.76 -12.93
CA ASN A 30 8.63 -10.40 -12.40
C ASN A 30 8.29 -10.39 -10.90
N PRO A 31 9.20 -10.86 -10.01
CA PRO A 31 8.96 -10.80 -8.58
C PRO A 31 8.93 -9.35 -8.09
N TYR A 32 8.46 -9.16 -6.85
CA TYR A 32 8.57 -7.92 -6.08
C TYR A 32 8.77 -8.25 -4.61
N LEU A 33 9.38 -7.34 -3.86
CA LEU A 33 9.48 -7.41 -2.41
C LEU A 33 8.30 -6.67 -1.79
N ARG A 34 7.63 -7.29 -0.81
CA ARG A 34 6.56 -6.65 -0.05
C ARG A 34 7.04 -6.42 1.38
N SER A 35 6.95 -5.18 1.85
CA SER A 35 7.32 -4.82 3.22
C SER A 35 6.24 -3.98 3.89
N SER A 36 5.97 -4.25 5.16
CA SER A 36 5.10 -3.39 5.95
C SER A 36 5.89 -2.22 6.54
N PHE A 37 5.26 -1.07 6.71
CA PHE A 37 5.83 0.09 7.39
C PHE A 37 5.01 0.49 8.62
N TRP A 38 5.71 0.98 9.64
CA TRP A 38 5.17 1.58 10.86
C TRP A 38 6.28 2.37 11.57
N SER A 39 5.95 3.10 12.64
CA SER A 39 6.91 3.98 13.31
C SER A 39 8.17 3.24 13.81
N GLY A 40 8.03 2.03 14.33
CA GLY A 40 9.14 1.27 14.89
C GLY A 40 10.13 0.73 13.87
N ASN A 41 9.75 0.62 12.60
CA ASN A 41 10.66 0.19 11.54
C ASN A 41 11.03 1.27 10.53
N TYR A 42 10.57 2.50 10.74
CA TYR A 42 10.75 3.59 9.81
C TYR A 42 12.21 3.78 9.36
N LYS A 43 13.15 3.77 10.31
CA LYS A 43 14.59 3.93 10.06
C LYS A 43 15.19 2.78 9.23
N ASN A 44 14.54 1.63 9.26
CA ASN A 44 15.01 0.39 8.63
C ASN A 44 14.44 0.21 7.21
N LEU A 45 13.51 1.06 6.77
CA LEU A 45 12.88 0.96 5.45
C LEU A 45 13.86 1.25 4.32
N THR A 46 14.84 2.14 4.55
CA THR A 46 15.89 2.44 3.57
C THR A 46 16.69 1.20 3.18
N GLU A 47 17.04 0.35 4.15
CA GLU A 47 17.73 -0.93 3.87
C GLU A 47 16.90 -1.86 2.98
N VAL A 48 15.56 -1.82 3.09
CA VAL A 48 14.66 -2.59 2.21
C VAL A 48 14.64 -2.01 0.80
N MET A 49 14.63 -0.68 0.67
CA MET A 49 14.71 0.01 -0.61
C MET A 49 16.02 -0.31 -1.33
N ASP A 50 17.14 -0.20 -0.61
CA ASP A 50 18.49 -0.47 -1.12
C ASP A 50 18.59 -1.93 -1.61
N ALA A 51 18.11 -2.89 -0.81
CA ALA A 51 18.10 -4.31 -1.20
C ALA A 51 17.31 -4.57 -2.49
N GLY A 52 16.17 -3.90 -2.68
CA GLY A 52 15.38 -3.99 -3.91
C GLY A 52 16.10 -3.39 -5.12
N GLU A 53 16.77 -2.25 -4.95
CA GLU A 53 17.55 -1.60 -6.02
C GLU A 53 18.77 -2.44 -6.42
N GLU A 54 19.51 -2.99 -5.46
CA GLU A 54 20.69 -3.85 -5.71
C GLU A 54 20.36 -5.09 -6.55
N ILE A 55 19.24 -5.75 -6.26
CA ILE A 55 18.78 -6.91 -7.04
C ILE A 55 17.97 -6.49 -8.27
N GLY A 56 17.63 -5.21 -8.38
CA GLY A 56 16.80 -4.60 -9.43
C GLY A 56 15.38 -5.16 -9.47
N ILE A 57 14.74 -5.30 -8.32
CA ILE A 57 13.37 -5.79 -8.15
C ILE A 57 12.54 -4.72 -7.42
N PRO A 58 11.26 -4.51 -7.79
CA PRO A 58 10.43 -3.53 -7.12
C PRO A 58 10.18 -3.84 -5.64
N VAL A 59 10.10 -2.79 -4.83
CA VAL A 59 9.71 -2.84 -3.42
C VAL A 59 8.37 -2.16 -3.26
N VAL A 60 7.45 -2.87 -2.61
CA VAL A 60 6.11 -2.37 -2.36
C VAL A 60 5.82 -2.32 -0.88
N PHE A 61 5.48 -1.12 -0.44
CA PHE A 61 5.22 -0.80 0.95
C PHE A 61 3.74 -0.78 1.27
N PHE A 62 3.38 -1.41 2.39
CA PHE A 62 2.02 -1.46 2.94
C PHE A 62 2.00 -1.01 4.40
N PRO A 63 0.92 -0.38 4.88
CA PRO A 63 0.83 -0.10 6.30
C PRO A 63 0.76 -1.41 7.10
N ARG A 64 1.36 -1.43 8.28
CA ARG A 64 1.18 -2.50 9.27
C ARG A 64 -0.14 -2.28 10.02
N VAL A 65 -1.09 -3.19 9.88
CA VAL A 65 -2.47 -3.00 10.38
C VAL A 65 -2.62 -3.16 11.89
N ASP A 66 -1.72 -3.90 12.55
CA ASP A 66 -1.69 -4.06 14.01
C ASP A 66 -0.98 -2.91 14.74
N LYS A 67 -0.58 -1.85 14.01
CA LYS A 67 0.15 -0.70 14.56
C LYS A 67 -0.54 0.62 14.19
N PRO A 68 -0.34 1.68 14.99
CA PRO A 68 -0.79 3.02 14.61
C PRO A 68 -0.20 3.46 13.26
N PRO A 69 -0.96 4.21 12.45
CA PRO A 69 -0.43 4.78 11.21
C PRO A 69 0.72 5.75 11.51
N LEU A 70 1.62 5.93 10.53
CA LEU A 70 2.67 6.93 10.63
C LEU A 70 2.06 8.33 10.80
N PRO A 71 2.67 9.22 11.61
CA PRO A 71 2.23 10.61 11.67
C PRO A 71 2.43 11.30 10.31
N PRO A 72 1.67 12.35 10.00
CA PRO A 72 1.68 12.98 8.67
C PRO A 72 3.06 13.38 8.13
N GLY A 73 3.96 13.88 9.00
CA GLY A 73 5.33 14.23 8.62
C GLY A 73 6.16 13.02 8.17
N LEU A 74 6.06 11.88 8.88
CA LEU A 74 6.76 10.65 8.51
C LEU A 74 6.14 9.98 7.29
N THR A 75 4.81 10.07 7.13
CA THR A 75 4.14 9.60 5.91
C THR A 75 4.60 10.38 4.68
N ARG A 76 4.72 11.72 4.78
CA ARG A 76 5.30 12.55 3.71
C ARG A 76 6.73 12.13 3.40
N ASP A 77 7.59 12.03 4.41
CA ASP A 77 8.99 11.62 4.22
C ASP A 77 9.08 10.22 3.58
N LEU A 78 8.19 9.29 3.93
CA LEU A 78 8.12 7.98 3.26
C LEU A 78 7.71 8.10 1.79
N PHE A 79 6.72 8.94 1.48
CA PHE A 79 6.25 9.14 0.10
C PHE A 79 7.37 9.74 -0.76
N ASP A 80 8.06 10.75 -0.24
CA ASP A 80 9.19 11.41 -0.90
C ASP A 80 10.35 10.43 -1.10
N LYS A 81 10.69 9.62 -0.09
CA LYS A 81 11.69 8.54 -0.22
C LYS A 81 11.32 7.54 -1.30
N ALA A 82 10.08 7.08 -1.35
CA ALA A 82 9.64 6.17 -2.41
C ALA A 82 9.75 6.83 -3.81
N LEU A 83 9.36 8.11 -3.92
CA LEU A 83 9.51 8.89 -5.14
C LEU A 83 10.96 9.19 -5.52
N GLY A 84 11.90 9.16 -4.59
CA GLY A 84 13.33 9.26 -4.86
C GLY A 84 13.96 7.97 -5.42
N ARG A 85 13.30 6.81 -5.24
CA ARG A 85 13.88 5.48 -5.51
C ARG A 85 13.30 4.81 -6.74
N LYS A 86 14.12 4.19 -7.59
CA LYS A 86 13.71 3.79 -8.96
C LYS A 86 12.49 2.87 -8.97
N ASN A 87 12.47 1.87 -8.10
CA ASN A 87 11.47 0.81 -8.09
C ASN A 87 10.72 0.70 -6.75
N CYS A 88 10.44 1.82 -6.08
CA CYS A 88 9.67 1.81 -4.82
C CYS A 88 8.26 2.39 -5.02
N ILE A 89 7.27 1.75 -4.43
CA ILE A 89 5.90 2.29 -4.36
C ILE A 89 5.25 2.04 -3.01
N ILE A 90 4.43 3.00 -2.57
CA ILE A 90 3.51 2.84 -1.45
C ILE A 90 2.14 2.43 -1.98
N ALA A 91 1.69 1.24 -1.59
CA ALA A 91 0.43 0.66 -2.04
C ALA A 91 -0.77 1.17 -1.22
N MET A 92 -1.01 2.48 -1.29
CA MET A 92 -2.13 3.11 -0.59
C MET A 92 -2.83 4.16 -1.47
N PRO A 93 -4.17 4.28 -1.41
CA PRO A 93 -4.90 5.31 -2.14
C PRO A 93 -4.35 6.73 -1.95
N ASN A 94 -4.00 7.14 -0.73
CA ASN A 94 -3.47 8.47 -0.45
C ASN A 94 -2.09 8.73 -1.09
N PHE A 95 -1.26 7.73 -1.31
CA PHE A 95 -0.02 7.88 -2.07
C PHE A 95 -0.30 8.18 -3.54
N PHE A 96 -1.24 7.48 -4.16
CA PHE A 96 -1.65 7.79 -5.53
C PHE A 96 -2.20 9.22 -5.65
N GLN A 97 -3.05 9.63 -4.71
CA GLN A 97 -3.55 11.00 -4.67
C GLN A 97 -2.42 12.02 -4.45
N TYR A 98 -1.38 11.66 -3.67
CA TYR A 98 -0.20 12.48 -3.44
C TYR A 98 0.57 12.76 -4.72
N ILE A 99 0.70 11.75 -5.58
CA ILE A 99 1.39 11.84 -6.88
C ILE A 99 0.48 12.30 -8.03
N GLY A 100 -0.70 12.86 -7.71
CA GLY A 100 -1.64 13.39 -8.70
C GLY A 100 -2.42 12.32 -9.48
N LYS A 101 -2.45 11.07 -9.01
CA LYS A 101 -3.19 9.96 -9.61
C LYS A 101 -4.45 9.62 -8.81
N LYS A 102 -5.45 9.06 -9.48
CA LYS A 102 -6.66 8.55 -8.81
C LYS A 102 -6.37 7.17 -8.22
N GLY A 103 -6.17 7.10 -6.90
CA GLY A 103 -6.12 5.85 -6.15
C GLY A 103 -7.41 5.58 -5.40
N ARG A 104 -7.93 4.35 -5.51
CA ARG A 104 -9.03 3.80 -4.69
C ARG A 104 -8.70 2.38 -4.26
N CYS A 105 -9.33 1.92 -3.18
CA CYS A 105 -9.25 0.53 -2.72
C CYS A 105 -10.46 -0.24 -3.26
N GLY A 106 -10.24 -1.39 -3.91
CA GLY A 106 -11.29 -2.25 -4.48
C GLY A 106 -11.93 -3.23 -3.49
N ALA A 107 -11.41 -3.34 -2.27
CA ALA A 107 -11.92 -4.22 -1.22
C ALA A 107 -13.44 -4.12 -1.03
N GLY A 108 -14.11 -5.28 -1.07
CA GLY A 108 -15.56 -5.43 -0.91
C GLY A 108 -16.41 -4.84 -2.03
N GLU A 109 -15.83 -4.20 -3.06
CA GLU A 109 -16.57 -3.67 -4.23
C GLU A 109 -16.33 -4.55 -5.45
N GLU A 110 -15.05 -4.74 -5.80
CA GLU A 110 -14.61 -5.48 -6.99
C GLU A 110 -13.71 -6.66 -6.62
N ARG A 111 -13.33 -6.78 -5.34
CA ARG A 111 -12.40 -7.78 -4.82
C ARG A 111 -12.89 -8.30 -3.49
N ILE A 112 -12.65 -9.59 -3.31
CA ILE A 112 -12.89 -10.35 -2.09
C ILE A 112 -11.65 -11.22 -1.82
N CYS A 113 -11.47 -11.65 -0.59
CA CYS A 113 -10.44 -12.60 -0.19
C CYS A 113 -11.11 -13.88 0.28
N VAL A 114 -10.58 -15.03 -0.13
CA VAL A 114 -11.07 -16.34 0.30
C VAL A 114 -9.99 -16.98 1.17
N PHE A 115 -10.36 -17.32 2.40
CA PHE A 115 -9.48 -17.94 3.39
C PHE A 115 -9.56 -19.47 3.33
N TYR A 116 -8.51 -20.13 3.85
CA TYR A 116 -8.41 -21.60 3.90
C TYR A 116 -9.53 -22.25 4.71
N ASP A 117 -10.11 -21.52 5.68
CA ASP A 117 -11.24 -21.93 6.51
C ASP A 117 -12.60 -21.66 5.84
N LYS A 118 -12.57 -21.42 4.53
CA LYS A 118 -13.71 -21.12 3.66
C LYS A 118 -14.37 -19.76 3.90
N ARG A 119 -13.86 -18.89 4.80
CA ARG A 119 -14.41 -17.54 4.92
C ARG A 119 -14.11 -16.69 3.68
N ILE A 120 -15.06 -15.84 3.34
CA ILE A 120 -14.93 -14.80 2.32
C ILE A 120 -14.93 -13.46 3.05
N THR A 121 -13.88 -12.65 2.88
CA THR A 121 -13.73 -11.34 3.53
C THR A 121 -13.53 -10.24 2.47
N PRO A 122 -13.73 -8.96 2.78
CA PRO A 122 -13.61 -7.90 1.78
C PRO A 122 -12.16 -7.63 1.36
N CYS A 123 -11.18 -7.94 2.20
CA CYS A 123 -9.76 -7.92 1.84
C CYS A 123 -8.94 -8.85 2.72
N ASN A 124 -7.66 -9.06 2.36
CA ASN A 124 -6.72 -9.89 3.12
C ASN A 124 -6.20 -9.26 4.43
N LEU A 125 -6.64 -8.05 4.76
CA LEU A 125 -6.23 -7.32 5.97
C LEU A 125 -7.38 -7.14 6.97
N ASP A 126 -8.62 -7.26 6.51
CA ASP A 126 -9.82 -7.20 7.34
C ASP A 126 -10.31 -8.63 7.58
N LEU A 127 -9.95 -9.15 8.75
CA LEU A 127 -10.28 -10.52 9.15
C LEU A 127 -11.53 -10.60 10.03
N ASP A 128 -12.04 -9.44 10.46
CA ASP A 128 -13.14 -9.31 11.40
C ASP A 128 -14.49 -9.24 10.66
N TYR A 129 -14.51 -8.74 9.42
CA TYR A 129 -15.70 -8.75 8.59
C TYR A 129 -15.75 -9.95 7.64
N THR A 130 -16.80 -10.77 7.78
CA THR A 130 -17.06 -11.91 6.89
C THR A 130 -18.21 -11.56 5.95
N LEU A 131 -17.94 -11.57 4.64
CA LEU A 131 -18.95 -11.39 3.59
C LEU A 131 -19.81 -12.65 3.40
N GLY A 132 -19.25 -13.81 3.72
CA GLY A 132 -19.89 -15.12 3.62
C GLY A 132 -18.86 -16.24 3.69
N ARG A 133 -19.25 -17.44 3.26
CA ARG A 133 -18.40 -18.62 3.19
C ARG A 133 -18.53 -19.32 1.84
N ILE A 134 -17.52 -20.11 1.48
CA ILE A 134 -17.61 -20.99 0.31
C ILE A 134 -18.79 -21.96 0.51
N GLY A 135 -19.74 -21.93 -0.42
CA GLY A 135 -20.98 -22.71 -0.38
C GLY A 135 -22.22 -21.87 -0.08
N ASP A 136 -22.06 -20.63 0.39
CA ASP A 136 -23.17 -19.70 0.56
C ASP A 136 -23.71 -19.21 -0.80
N ASP A 137 -24.95 -18.74 -0.78
CA ASP A 137 -25.57 -18.12 -1.94
C ASP A 137 -24.83 -16.84 -2.37
N VAL A 138 -24.63 -16.70 -3.69
CA VAL A 138 -23.87 -15.60 -4.28
C VAL A 138 -24.56 -14.25 -4.06
N GLU A 139 -25.89 -14.19 -4.10
CA GLU A 139 -26.61 -12.94 -3.89
C GLU A 139 -26.49 -12.48 -2.44
N SER A 140 -26.53 -13.41 -1.47
CA SER A 140 -26.23 -13.09 -0.06
C SER A 140 -24.84 -12.46 0.11
N ILE A 141 -23.81 -13.02 -0.52
CA ILE A 141 -22.44 -12.47 -0.49
C ILE A 141 -22.41 -11.06 -1.09
N LYS A 142 -23.08 -10.84 -2.23
CA LYS A 142 -23.18 -9.50 -2.87
C LYS A 142 -23.91 -8.49 -2.00
N THR A 143 -24.97 -8.90 -1.31
CA THR A 143 -25.66 -8.04 -0.34
C THR A 143 -24.71 -7.64 0.79
N ASN A 144 -23.95 -8.59 1.36
CA ASN A 144 -22.99 -8.29 2.41
C ASN A 144 -21.82 -7.41 1.91
N MET A 145 -21.40 -7.57 0.66
CA MET A 145 -20.44 -6.66 0.01
C MET A 145 -20.98 -5.22 -0.02
N LYS A 146 -22.24 -5.04 -0.43
CA LYS A 146 -22.88 -3.71 -0.44
C LYS A 146 -22.96 -3.12 0.96
N VAL A 147 -23.41 -3.89 1.95
CA VAL A 147 -23.48 -3.48 3.36
C VAL A 147 -22.10 -3.06 3.87
N PHE A 148 -21.05 -3.82 3.56
CA PHE A 148 -19.69 -3.49 3.94
C PHE A 148 -19.25 -2.13 3.36
N VAL A 149 -19.48 -1.91 2.08
CA VAL A 149 -19.07 -0.67 1.40
C VAL A 149 -19.80 0.54 1.94
N GLU A 150 -21.10 0.41 2.18
CA GLU A 150 -21.96 1.50 2.67
C GLU A 150 -21.64 1.89 4.12
N ASN A 151 -21.25 0.93 4.97
CA ASN A 151 -21.04 1.18 6.40
C ASN A 151 -19.57 1.40 6.78
N PHE A 152 -18.62 0.73 6.13
CA PHE A 152 -17.20 0.73 6.53
C PHE A 152 -16.29 1.51 5.58
N LYS A 153 -16.63 1.62 4.29
CA LYS A 153 -15.89 2.44 3.32
C LYS A 153 -16.51 3.83 3.17
N THR A 154 -16.80 4.45 4.31
CA THR A 154 -17.31 5.82 4.40
C THR A 154 -16.16 6.83 4.44
N ILE A 155 -16.46 8.11 4.23
CA ILE A 155 -15.46 9.17 4.32
C ILE A 155 -15.25 9.51 5.81
N PRO A 156 -14.04 9.34 6.36
CA PRO A 156 -13.78 9.72 7.75
C PRO A 156 -13.98 11.21 7.99
N ALA A 157 -14.40 11.59 9.20
CA ALA A 157 -14.71 12.98 9.55
C ALA A 157 -13.54 13.93 9.29
N GLU A 158 -12.31 13.51 9.56
CA GLU A 158 -11.14 14.37 9.36
C GLU A 158 -10.65 14.35 7.90
N CYS A 159 -11.37 13.70 6.98
CA CYS A 159 -11.25 13.86 5.54
C CYS A 159 -12.29 14.82 4.94
N ILE A 160 -13.22 15.36 5.73
CA ILE A 160 -14.20 16.35 5.26
C ILE A 160 -13.47 17.57 4.68
N GLY A 161 -13.93 18.04 3.52
CA GLY A 161 -13.32 19.15 2.78
C GLY A 161 -12.12 18.78 1.91
N CYS A 162 -11.59 17.54 2.01
CA CYS A 162 -10.53 17.10 1.11
C CYS A 162 -11.09 16.81 -0.30
N LYS A 163 -10.54 17.48 -1.33
CA LYS A 163 -10.94 17.28 -2.74
C LYS A 163 -10.80 15.84 -3.26
N ASN A 164 -9.99 15.03 -2.60
CA ASN A 164 -9.73 13.63 -2.98
C ASN A 164 -10.61 12.63 -2.21
N ALA A 165 -11.41 13.09 -1.24
CA ALA A 165 -12.12 12.22 -0.29
C ALA A 165 -13.15 11.30 -0.95
N SER A 166 -13.83 11.77 -2.01
CA SER A 166 -14.84 10.97 -2.74
C SER A 166 -14.26 9.74 -3.44
N VAL A 167 -12.99 9.80 -3.85
CA VAL A 167 -12.29 8.68 -4.50
C VAL A 167 -11.49 7.87 -3.48
N CYS A 168 -10.74 8.56 -2.60
CA CYS A 168 -9.82 7.93 -1.66
C CYS A 168 -10.52 7.30 -0.45
N LYS A 169 -11.65 7.88 -0.01
CA LYS A 169 -12.44 7.43 1.15
C LYS A 169 -11.60 7.20 2.43
N GLY A 170 -10.61 8.07 2.68
CA GLY A 170 -9.72 7.93 3.84
C GLY A 170 -8.57 6.92 3.68
N SER A 171 -8.33 6.41 2.47
CA SER A 171 -7.26 5.45 2.16
C SER A 171 -7.48 4.07 2.82
N CYS A 172 -6.43 3.38 3.29
CA CYS A 172 -6.58 2.07 3.90
C CYS A 172 -7.37 2.18 5.20
N TYR A 173 -8.59 1.63 5.19
CA TYR A 173 -9.52 1.81 6.30
C TYR A 173 -9.08 1.01 7.54
N VAL A 174 -8.62 -0.24 7.33
CA VAL A 174 -8.12 -1.13 8.38
C VAL A 174 -6.94 -0.50 9.13
N ALA A 175 -6.01 0.11 8.40
CA ALA A 175 -4.84 0.77 8.98
C ALA A 175 -5.12 2.20 9.46
N LYS A 176 -6.36 2.69 9.34
CA LYS A 176 -6.76 4.08 9.65
C LYS A 176 -5.83 5.12 9.01
N ALA A 177 -5.43 4.89 7.76
CA ALA A 177 -4.37 5.64 7.09
C ALA A 177 -4.67 7.14 6.93
N TRP A 178 -5.94 7.54 7.04
CA TRP A 178 -6.35 8.95 7.04
C TRP A 178 -5.71 9.76 8.19
N LEU A 179 -5.48 9.15 9.36
CA LEU A 179 -4.89 9.83 10.53
C LEU A 179 -3.45 10.30 10.25
N GLY A 180 -2.75 9.59 9.36
CA GLY A 180 -1.39 9.89 8.95
C GLY A 180 -1.26 10.61 7.62
N CYS A 181 -2.36 11.11 7.03
CA CYS A 181 -2.36 11.55 5.64
C CYS A 181 -1.77 12.96 5.46
N PRO A 182 -0.69 13.14 4.67
CA PRO A 182 -0.08 14.46 4.45
C PRO A 182 -0.97 15.40 3.61
N LEU A 183 -1.89 14.84 2.82
CA LEU A 183 -2.80 15.62 1.96
C LEU A 183 -3.78 16.48 2.76
N ARG A 184 -3.98 16.21 4.06
CA ARG A 184 -4.77 17.06 4.97
C ARG A 184 -4.19 18.46 5.13
N TYR A 185 -2.88 18.60 4.92
CA TYR A 185 -2.16 19.87 5.01
C TYR A 185 -1.89 20.47 3.63
N ASN A 186 -2.63 20.05 2.60
CA ASN A 186 -2.41 20.41 1.19
C ASN A 186 -1.00 20.11 0.67
N VAL A 187 -0.32 19.12 1.27
CA VAL A 187 1.00 18.68 0.82
C VAL A 187 0.85 17.56 -0.20
N SER A 188 1.43 17.77 -1.38
CA SER A 188 1.37 16.92 -2.57
C SER A 188 2.73 16.82 -3.25
N VAL A 189 2.84 16.00 -4.31
CA VAL A 189 4.05 15.87 -5.14
C VAL A 189 4.56 17.19 -5.72
N GLU A 190 3.70 18.20 -5.91
CA GLU A 190 4.14 19.53 -6.36
C GLU A 190 5.07 20.19 -5.33
N ASN A 191 4.81 19.96 -4.03
CA ASN A 191 5.71 20.43 -2.97
C ASN A 191 7.05 19.71 -3.05
N TYR A 192 7.05 18.40 -3.33
CA TYR A 192 8.26 17.61 -3.52
C TYR A 192 9.08 18.12 -4.74
N ILE A 193 8.43 18.32 -5.89
CA ILE A 193 9.09 18.83 -7.11
C ILE A 193 9.73 20.19 -6.86
N VAL A 194 9.01 21.11 -6.21
CA VAL A 194 9.51 22.46 -5.91
C VAL A 194 10.65 22.41 -4.88
N ASN A 195 10.49 21.69 -3.77
CA ASN A 195 11.47 21.62 -2.69
C ASN A 195 12.80 21.03 -3.15
N TYR A 196 12.76 20.03 -4.04
CA TYR A 196 13.95 19.32 -4.54
C TYR A 196 14.39 19.78 -5.93
N ARG A 197 13.76 20.80 -6.52
CA ARG A 197 14.05 21.34 -7.86
C ARG A 197 14.13 20.25 -8.94
N LEU A 198 13.15 19.35 -8.92
CA LEU A 198 13.12 18.19 -9.79
C LEU A 198 12.48 18.50 -11.14
N ASP A 199 12.83 17.69 -12.13
CA ASP A 199 12.15 17.66 -13.43
C ASP A 199 10.73 17.10 -13.26
N ARG A 200 9.74 17.94 -13.56
CA ARG A 200 8.32 17.62 -13.41
C ARG A 200 7.91 16.42 -14.27
N GLU A 201 8.33 16.40 -15.53
CA GLU A 201 7.93 15.35 -16.48
C GLU A 201 8.44 13.99 -16.03
N LYS A 202 9.71 13.92 -15.59
CA LYS A 202 10.31 12.67 -15.09
C LYS A 202 9.63 12.13 -13.84
N VAL A 203 9.19 13.02 -12.94
CA VAL A 203 8.45 12.60 -11.73
C VAL A 203 7.08 12.02 -12.12
N TYR A 204 6.38 12.62 -13.08
CA TYR A 204 5.09 12.13 -13.54
C TYR A 204 5.18 10.86 -14.40
N GLU A 205 6.21 10.73 -15.24
CA GLU A 205 6.51 9.49 -15.98
C GLU A 205 6.72 8.32 -15.00
N LYS A 206 7.49 8.57 -13.94
CA LYS A 206 7.67 7.60 -12.86
C LYS A 206 6.36 7.27 -12.15
N ALA A 207 5.54 8.27 -11.86
CA ALA A 207 4.23 8.05 -11.24
C ALA A 207 3.34 7.14 -12.10
N GLU A 208 3.38 7.27 -13.43
CA GLU A 208 2.67 6.36 -14.35
C GLU A 208 3.23 4.94 -14.30
N MET A 209 4.55 4.78 -14.45
CA MET A 209 5.21 3.48 -14.38
C MET A 209 4.87 2.73 -13.08
N LEU A 210 4.90 3.42 -11.95
CA LEU A 210 4.57 2.83 -10.65
C LEU A 210 3.08 2.49 -10.53
N THR A 211 2.19 3.30 -11.11
CA THR A 211 0.75 3.03 -11.15
C THR A 211 0.43 1.79 -11.97
N ASP A 212 1.06 1.64 -13.14
CA ASP A 212 0.88 0.46 -14.00
C ASP A 212 1.45 -0.80 -13.37
N PHE A 213 2.60 -0.70 -12.71
CA PHE A 213 3.13 -1.79 -11.89
C PHE A 213 2.12 -2.21 -10.82
N MET A 214 1.56 -1.26 -10.07
CA MET A 214 0.58 -1.56 -9.02
C MET A 214 -0.69 -2.22 -9.55
N ARG A 215 -1.22 -1.78 -10.69
CA ARG A 215 -2.36 -2.43 -11.35
C ARG A 215 -2.09 -3.89 -11.70
N ARG A 216 -0.84 -4.22 -12.07
CA ARG A 216 -0.42 -5.59 -12.42
C ARG A 216 -0.13 -6.47 -11.22
N VAL A 217 0.36 -5.88 -10.13
CA VAL A 217 1.01 -6.63 -9.04
C VAL A 217 0.18 -6.65 -7.75
N LEU A 218 -0.55 -5.58 -7.46
CA LEU A 218 -1.25 -5.38 -6.20
C LEU A 218 -2.65 -4.87 -6.47
N VAL A 219 -3.48 -5.87 -6.69
CA VAL A 219 -4.90 -5.73 -6.83
C VAL A 219 -5.48 -5.63 -5.38
N CYS A 220 -5.31 -4.48 -4.71
CA CYS A 220 -6.14 -4.01 -3.58
C CYS A 220 -7.39 -3.27 -4.05
#